data_AF-A0A3P1VFW7-F1
#
_entry.id   AF-A0A3P1VFW7-F1
#
_cell.length_a   1.000
_cell.length_b   1.000
_cell.length_c   1.000
_cell.angle_alpha   90.00
_cell.angle_beta   90.00
_cell.angle_gamma   90.00
#
_symmetry.space_group_name_H-M   'P 1'
#
loop_
_entity.id
_entity.type
_entity.pdbx_description
1 polymer ?
#
loop_
_entity_poly.entity_id
_entity_poly.type
_entity_poly.pdbx_seq_one_letter_code
_entity_poly.pdbx_strand_id
1 'polypeptide(L)'
;MKMEFFGVMAFIMAVFNIGLSNKVEKLQFRMKKLEKINRKKGESMMSKMIQDLMGSKCQLMFESGVTEEYEIVDVDEEWLKLSRVDKKQQTEIRIVRIDSIRELKPIQ
;
A
#
# COMPACT_ATOMS: atom_id res chain seq x y z
N MET A 1 58.54 5.79 -18.91
CA MET A 1 57.81 4.59 -18.43
C MET A 1 56.82 4.85 -17.27
N LYS A 2 56.33 6.08 -17.04
CA LYS A 2 55.40 6.40 -15.93
C LYS A 2 54.04 6.99 -16.37
N MET A 3 53.93 7.60 -17.55
CA MET A 3 52.68 8.21 -18.03
C MET A 3 51.73 7.21 -18.71
N GLU A 4 52.28 6.23 -19.43
CA GLU A 4 51.50 5.17 -20.11
C GLU A 4 50.75 4.27 -19.11
N PHE A 5 51.36 3.97 -17.96
CA PHE A 5 50.78 3.10 -16.93
C PHE A 5 49.59 3.76 -16.22
N PHE A 6 49.64 5.08 -16.06
CA PHE A 6 48.57 5.85 -15.42
C PHE A 6 47.31 5.89 -16.30
N GLY A 7 47.49 5.99 -17.63
CA GLY A 7 46.39 5.93 -18.60
C GLY A 7 45.69 4.55 -18.61
N VAL A 8 46.48 3.47 -18.60
CA VAL A 8 45.92 2.10 -18.57
C VAL A 8 45.20 1.81 -17.25
N MET A 9 45.74 2.27 -16.12
CA MET A 9 45.07 2.12 -14.82
C MET A 9 43.76 2.92 -14.72
N ALA A 10 43.72 4.14 -15.27
CA ALA A 10 42.50 4.92 -15.34
C ALA A 10 41.43 4.25 -16.22
N PHE A 11 41.83 3.64 -17.34
CA PHE A 11 40.93 2.92 -18.22
C PHE A 11 40.32 1.68 -17.56
N ILE A 12 41.13 0.90 -16.83
CA ILE A 12 40.65 -0.26 -16.07
C ILE A 12 39.65 0.16 -14.99
N MET A 13 39.93 1.25 -14.27
CA MET A 13 39.03 1.79 -13.25
C MET A 13 37.68 2.26 -13.84
N ALA A 14 37.70 2.87 -15.02
CA ALA A 14 36.49 3.34 -15.71
C ALA A 14 35.60 2.17 -16.16
N VAL A 15 36.19 1.12 -16.74
CA VAL A 15 35.46 -0.08 -17.19
C VAL A 15 34.82 -0.82 -16.00
N PHE A 16 35.53 -0.90 -14.87
CA PHE A 16 35.00 -1.53 -13.65
C PHE A 16 33.82 -0.75 -13.06
N ASN A 17 33.88 0.58 -13.05
CA ASN A 17 32.79 1.44 -12.57
C ASN A 17 31.53 1.33 -13.46
N ILE A 18 31.69 1.27 -14.78
CA ILE A 18 30.57 1.11 -15.72
C ILE A 18 29.91 -0.26 -15.55
N GLY A 19 30.71 -1.33 -15.40
CA GLY A 19 30.21 -2.69 -15.17
C GLY A 19 29.43 -2.82 -13.86
N LEU A 20 29.89 -2.15 -12.80
CA LEU A 20 29.24 -2.14 -11.49
C LEU A 20 27.94 -1.32 -11.51
N SER A 21 27.95 -0.12 -12.11
CA SER A 21 26.79 0.77 -12.19
C SER A 21 25.62 0.10 -12.94
N ASN A 22 25.90 -0.53 -14.09
CA ASN A 22 24.90 -1.26 -14.88
C ASN A 22 24.23 -2.42 -14.11
N LYS A 23 24.95 -3.04 -13.17
CA LYS A 23 24.43 -4.13 -12.35
C LYS A 23 23.54 -3.59 -11.22
N VAL A 24 23.94 -2.49 -10.60
CA VAL A 24 23.17 -1.80 -9.56
C VAL A 24 21.87 -1.22 -10.13
N GLU A 25 21.92 -0.61 -11.32
CA GLU A 25 20.75 -0.01 -11.96
C GLU A 25 19.71 -1.06 -12.38
N LYS A 26 20.16 -2.21 -12.90
CA LYS A 26 19.28 -3.36 -13.19
C LYS A 26 18.67 -3.94 -11.91
N LEU A 27 19.40 -3.96 -10.80
CA LEU A 27 18.87 -4.40 -9.51
C LEU A 27 17.80 -3.43 -8.99
N GLN A 28 18.05 -2.12 -9.08
CA GLN A 28 17.09 -1.08 -8.68
C GLN A 28 15.81 -1.14 -9.52
N PHE A 29 15.92 -1.35 -10.83
CA PHE A 29 14.76 -1.50 -11.70
C PHE A 29 13.93 -2.74 -11.35
N ARG A 30 14.59 -3.86 -11.04
CA ARG A 30 13.91 -5.08 -10.57
C ARG A 30 13.24 -4.87 -9.22
N MET A 31 13.90 -4.20 -8.27
CA MET A 31 13.31 -3.85 -6.97
C MET A 31 12.05 -2.96 -7.13
N LYS A 32 12.13 -1.89 -7.93
CA LYS A 32 10.97 -1.02 -8.24
C LYS A 32 9.83 -1.78 -8.93
N LYS A 33 10.16 -2.70 -9.84
CA LYS A 33 9.16 -3.52 -10.53
C LYS A 33 8.52 -4.53 -9.59
N LEU A 34 9.29 -5.14 -8.69
CA LEU A 34 8.78 -6.06 -7.68
C LEU A 34 7.90 -5.33 -6.66
N GLU A 35 8.28 -4.15 -6.18
CA GLU A 35 7.44 -3.32 -5.30
C GLU A 35 6.12 -2.94 -6.00
N LYS A 36 6.17 -2.51 -7.26
CA LYS A 36 4.97 -2.15 -8.04
C LYS A 36 4.07 -3.35 -8.34
N ILE A 37 4.61 -4.56 -8.48
CA ILE A 37 3.84 -5.78 -8.68
C ILE A 37 3.25 -6.28 -7.36
N ASN A 38 4.00 -6.21 -6.25
CA ASN A 38 3.53 -6.64 -4.93
C ASN A 38 2.42 -5.73 -4.40
N ARG A 39 2.55 -4.40 -4.54
CA ARG A 39 1.47 -3.44 -4.24
C ARG A 39 0.20 -3.86 -4.98
N LYS A 40 0.28 -3.99 -6.30
CA LYS A 40 -0.88 -4.36 -7.15
C LYS A 40 -1.52 -5.72 -6.86
N LYS A 41 -0.83 -6.68 -6.25
CA LYS A 41 -1.34 -8.06 -6.09
C LYS A 41 -2.06 -8.29 -4.76
N GLY A 42 -1.75 -7.52 -3.71
CA GLY A 42 -2.46 -7.55 -2.41
C GLY A 42 -3.51 -6.45 -2.26
N GLU A 43 -3.24 -5.27 -2.82
CA GLU A 43 -4.03 -4.04 -2.69
C GLU A 43 -5.33 -4.05 -3.54
N SER A 44 -5.43 -4.92 -4.55
CA SER A 44 -6.43 -4.73 -5.62
C SER A 44 -7.79 -5.37 -5.40
N MET A 45 -7.98 -6.39 -4.57
CA MET A 45 -9.25 -7.14 -4.60
C MET A 45 -10.20 -6.74 -3.48
N MET A 46 -9.73 -6.71 -2.24
CA MET A 46 -10.57 -6.36 -1.09
C MET A 46 -10.70 -4.84 -0.92
N SER A 47 -9.61 -4.07 -1.10
CA SER A 47 -9.66 -2.60 -1.02
C SER A 47 -10.57 -1.99 -2.11
N LYS A 48 -10.59 -2.55 -3.33
CA LYS A 48 -11.52 -2.11 -4.39
C LYS A 48 -12.99 -2.38 -4.07
N MET A 49 -13.31 -3.56 -3.56
CA MET A 49 -14.70 -3.89 -3.19
C MET A 49 -15.22 -2.99 -2.06
N ILE A 50 -14.37 -2.65 -1.10
CA ILE A 50 -14.73 -1.73 0.00
C ILE A 50 -14.76 -0.27 -0.51
N GLN A 51 -13.87 0.11 -1.42
CA GLN A 51 -13.91 1.42 -2.08
C GLN A 51 -15.23 1.64 -2.83
N ASP A 52 -15.77 0.61 -3.49
CA ASP A 52 -17.07 0.68 -4.15
C ASP A 52 -18.23 0.92 -3.15
N LEU A 53 -18.00 0.65 -1.85
CA LEU A 53 -18.95 0.87 -0.76
C LEU A 53 -18.74 2.21 -0.03
N MET A 54 -17.79 3.05 -0.46
CA MET A 54 -17.60 4.39 0.10
C MET A 54 -18.88 5.24 -0.01
N GLY A 55 -19.21 5.96 1.06
CA GLY A 55 -20.43 6.77 1.17
C GLY A 55 -21.71 5.95 1.37
N SER A 56 -21.61 4.62 1.46
CA SER A 56 -22.75 3.75 1.79
C SER A 56 -22.77 3.40 3.27
N LYS A 57 -23.99 3.28 3.84
CA LYS A 57 -24.17 2.73 5.18
C LYS A 57 -23.99 1.22 5.14
N CYS A 58 -23.13 0.71 6.00
CA CYS A 58 -22.79 -0.70 6.10
C CYS A 58 -22.93 -1.18 7.54
N GLN A 59 -23.42 -2.39 7.69
CA GLN A 59 -23.36 -3.14 8.93
C GLN A 59 -22.01 -3.86 8.98
N LEU A 60 -21.21 -3.57 10.01
CA LEU A 60 -19.91 -4.19 10.24
C LEU A 60 -20.00 -5.15 11.42
N MET A 61 -19.50 -6.37 11.22
CA MET A 61 -19.29 -7.34 12.29
C MET A 61 -17.79 -7.42 12.59
N PHE A 62 -17.42 -7.10 13.83
CA PHE A 62 -16.05 -7.24 14.31
C PHE A 62 -15.78 -8.67 14.80
N GLU A 63 -14.51 -9.06 14.93
CA GLU A 63 -14.14 -10.37 15.49
C GLU A 63 -14.72 -10.64 16.88
N SER A 64 -14.97 -9.58 17.67
CA SER A 64 -15.62 -9.65 18.97
C SER A 64 -17.10 -10.11 18.90
N GLY A 65 -17.67 -10.29 17.71
CA GLY A 65 -19.07 -10.62 17.48
C GLY A 65 -20.02 -9.43 17.59
N VAL A 66 -19.49 -8.24 17.91
CA VAL A 66 -20.26 -7.01 17.97
C VAL A 66 -20.58 -6.55 16.54
N THR A 67 -21.86 -6.30 16.30
CA THR A 67 -22.37 -5.83 15.00
C THR A 67 -22.88 -4.40 15.16
N GLU A 68 -22.35 -3.47 14.37
CA GLU A 68 -22.71 -2.05 14.42
C GLU A 68 -22.84 -1.45 13.02
N GLU A 69 -23.68 -0.44 12.90
CA GLU A 69 -23.92 0.27 11.64
C GLU A 69 -23.03 1.52 11.58
N TYR A 70 -22.25 1.63 10.50
CA TYR A 70 -21.43 2.79 10.22
C TYR A 70 -21.50 3.14 8.73
N GLU A 71 -21.19 4.38 8.42
CA GLU A 71 -20.95 4.86 7.06
C GLU A 71 -19.46 4.81 6.77
N ILE A 72 -19.09 4.29 5.59
CA ILE A 72 -17.69 4.22 5.16
C ILE A 72 -17.32 5.59 4.59
N VAL A 73 -16.45 6.31 5.29
CA VAL A 73 -16.01 7.65 4.88
C VAL A 73 -14.77 7.57 4.00
N ASP A 74 -13.83 6.69 4.36
CA ASP A 74 -12.54 6.59 3.70
C ASP A 74 -11.94 5.19 3.88
N VAL A 75 -11.13 4.76 2.91
CA VAL A 75 -10.54 3.42 2.85
C VAL A 75 -9.08 3.54 2.43
N ASP A 76 -8.19 3.09 3.30
CA ASP A 76 -6.75 2.99 3.06
C ASP A 76 -6.35 1.51 2.82
N GLU A 77 -5.06 1.23 2.64
CA GLU A 77 -4.52 -0.13 2.39
C GLU A 77 -4.82 -1.09 3.55
N GLU A 78 -4.74 -0.62 4.80
CA GLU A 78 -4.93 -1.46 6.01
C GLU A 78 -6.05 -0.96 6.93
N TRP A 79 -6.58 0.24 6.67
CA TRP A 79 -7.45 0.97 7.57
C TRP A 79 -8.77 1.34 6.92
N LEU A 80 -9.83 1.26 7.70
CA LEU A 80 -11.16 1.69 7.34
C LEU A 80 -11.58 2.85 8.27
N LYS A 81 -11.97 3.97 7.67
CA LYS A 81 -12.54 5.10 8.39
C LYS A 81 -14.06 5.03 8.32
N LEU A 82 -14.65 4.92 9.49
CA LEU A 82 -16.07 4.78 9.70
C LEU A 82 -16.61 6.03 10.40
N SER A 83 -17.80 6.47 10.01
CA SER A 83 -18.55 7.48 10.74
C SER A 83 -19.93 7.00 11.12
N ARG A 84 -20.42 7.42 12.28
CA ARG A 84 -21.80 7.21 12.69
C ARG A 84 -22.33 8.48 13.33
N VAL A 85 -23.60 8.78 13.08
CA VAL A 85 -24.31 9.85 13.77
C VAL A 85 -25.07 9.23 14.95
N ASP A 86 -24.74 9.66 16.16
CA ASP A 86 -25.45 9.25 17.36
C ASP A 86 -26.84 9.91 17.43
N LYS A 87 -27.72 9.38 18.30
CA LYS A 87 -29.05 9.96 18.58
C LYS A 87 -29.00 11.44 18.98
N LYS A 88 -27.87 11.91 19.50
CA LYS A 88 -27.61 13.32 19.84
C LYS A 88 -27.10 14.18 18.66
N GLN A 89 -27.16 13.70 17.43
CA GLN A 89 -26.60 14.35 16.22
C GLN A 89 -25.08 14.60 16.28
N GLN A 90 -24.37 13.86 17.13
CA GLN A 90 -22.91 13.93 17.21
C GLN A 90 -22.31 12.91 16.25
N THR A 91 -21.32 13.33 15.47
CA THR A 91 -20.59 12.45 14.56
C THR A 91 -19.47 11.76 15.33
N GLU A 92 -19.56 10.45 15.47
CA GLU A 92 -18.48 9.61 15.96
C GLU A 92 -17.66 9.12 14.76
N ILE A 93 -16.34 9.29 14.83
CA ILE A 93 -15.40 8.77 13.83
C ILE A 93 -14.62 7.64 14.47
N ARG A 94 -14.60 6.48 13.82
CA ARG A 94 -13.84 5.30 14.24
C ARG A 94 -12.91 4.86 13.11
N ILE A 95 -11.66 4.56 13.47
CA ILE A 95 -10.66 4.02 12.53
C ILE A 95 -10.39 2.58 12.97
N VAL A 96 -10.64 1.64 12.07
CA VAL A 96 -10.50 0.20 12.34
C VAL A 96 -9.59 -0.45 11.30
N ARG A 97 -8.86 -1.49 11.69
CA ARG A 97 -8.10 -2.28 10.72
C ARG A 97 -9.06 -3.13 9.90
N ILE A 98 -8.80 -3.24 8.60
CA ILE A 98 -9.59 -4.09 7.69
C ILE A 98 -9.54 -5.55 8.16
N ASP A 99 -8.39 -6.01 8.63
CA ASP A 99 -8.17 -7.37 9.18
C ASP A 99 -9.03 -7.68 10.42
N SER A 100 -9.44 -6.66 11.18
CA SER A 100 -10.28 -6.83 12.37
C SER A 100 -11.78 -6.90 12.06
N ILE A 101 -12.16 -6.71 10.80
CA ILE A 101 -13.55 -6.80 10.33
C ILE A 101 -13.77 -8.23 9.84
N ARG A 102 -14.73 -8.92 10.46
CA ARG A 102 -15.12 -10.28 10.07
C ARG A 102 -16.06 -10.26 8.87
N GLU A 103 -17.03 -9.36 8.87
CA GLU A 103 -18.05 -9.27 7.82
C GLU A 103 -18.46 -7.80 7.62
N LEU A 104 -18.71 -7.44 6.36
CA LEU A 104 -19.20 -6.12 5.97
C LEU A 104 -20.40 -6.31 5.04
N LYS A 105 -21.55 -5.77 5.45
CA LYS A 105 -22.81 -5.90 4.72
C LYS A 105 -23.39 -4.52 4.40
N PRO A 106 -23.48 -4.10 3.14
CA PRO A 106 -24.14 -2.85 2.79
C PRO A 106 -25.63 -2.90 3.10
N ILE A 107 -26.14 -1.81 3.66
CA ILE A 107 -27.57 -1.59 3.93
C ILE A 107 -28.07 -0.72 2.78
N GLN A 108 -28.84 -1.31 1.86
CA GLN A 108 -29.54 -0.60 0.79
C GLN A 108 -30.82 0.05 1.31
#